data_AF-A0AAP2JVU4-F1
#
_entry.id   AF-A0AAP2JVU4-F1
#
_cell.length_a   1.000
_cell.length_b   1.000
_cell.length_c   1.000
_cell.angle_alpha   90.00
_cell.angle_beta   90.00
_cell.angle_gamma   90.00
#
_symmetry.space_group_name_H-M   'P 1'
#
loop_
_entity.id
_entity.type
_entity.pdbx_description
1 polymer ?
#
loop_
_entity_poly.entity_id
_entity_poly.type
_entity_poly.pdbx_seq_one_letter_code
_entity_poly.pdbx_strand_id
1 'polypeptide(L)'
;MLILTTDLIPDIYAVEKIYGMVQVIATFDANRRGVIPSRQARIALEELSAAASEASNGEANAVYGVKVSPLLNGGMLYIGTAATLK
;
A
#
# COMPACT_ATOMS: atom_id res chain seq x y z
N MET A 1 8.82 5.11 4.13
CA MET A 1 7.83 5.51 3.12
C MET A 1 6.53 5.84 3.83
N LEU A 2 5.91 6.97 3.52
CA LEU A 2 4.62 7.37 4.08
C LEU A 2 3.49 6.55 3.43
N ILE A 3 2.59 5.99 4.22
CA ILE A 3 1.42 5.26 3.70
C ILE A 3 0.16 5.99 4.13
N LEU A 4 -0.66 6.40 3.16
CA LEU A 4 -1.91 7.12 3.39
C LEU A 4 -3.08 6.33 2.80
N THR A 5 -4.08 6.07 3.62
CA THR A 5 -5.36 5.49 3.18
C THR A 5 -6.32 6.54 2.64
N THR A 6 -6.01 7.83 2.82
CA THR A 6 -6.82 8.94 2.32
C THR A 6 -6.70 9.04 0.81
N ASP A 7 -7.83 9.22 0.13
CA ASP A 7 -7.86 9.46 -1.33
C ASP A 7 -7.22 10.82 -1.68
N LEU A 8 -7.32 11.80 -0.77
CA LEU A 8 -6.66 13.10 -0.87
C LEU A 8 -5.37 13.11 -0.06
N ILE A 9 -4.34 13.75 -0.62
CA ILE A 9 -3.10 14.02 0.09
C ILE A 9 -3.34 15.22 1.01
N PRO A 10 -2.99 15.13 2.31
CA PRO A 10 -3.14 16.25 3.24
C PRO A 10 -2.44 17.52 2.73
N ASP A 11 -3.07 18.69 2.93
CA ASP A 11 -2.58 19.99 2.44
C ASP A 11 -1.18 20.39 2.96
N ILE A 12 -0.68 19.69 3.98
CA ILE A 12 0.70 19.83 4.48
C ILE A 12 1.76 19.25 3.53
N TYR A 13 1.34 18.53 2.48
CA TYR A 13 2.20 17.93 1.49
C TYR A 13 1.88 18.44 0.09
N ALA A 14 2.91 18.67 -0.73
CA ALA A 14 2.77 18.92 -2.17
C ALA A 14 3.19 17.68 -2.98
N VAL A 15 2.41 17.33 -4.01
CA VAL A 15 2.79 16.27 -4.96
C VAL A 15 3.84 16.79 -5.92
N GLU A 16 5.03 16.21 -5.89
CA GLU A 16 6.09 16.50 -6.85
C GLU A 16 6.00 15.61 -8.09
N LYS A 17 5.80 14.30 -7.90
CA LYS A 17 5.76 13.33 -8.99
C LYS A 17 4.90 12.11 -8.63
N ILE A 18 4.19 11.58 -9.62
CA ILE A 18 3.39 10.36 -9.51
C ILE A 18 4.05 9.28 -10.39
N TYR A 19 4.28 8.10 -9.82
CA TYR A 19 4.92 6.96 -10.51
C TYR A 19 3.90 5.92 -11.01
N GLY A 20 2.65 6.03 -10.56
CA GLY A 20 1.56 5.14 -10.95
C GLY A 20 1.05 4.29 -9.79
N MET A 21 0.14 3.39 -10.12
CA MET A 21 -0.44 2.47 -9.14
C MET A 21 0.50 1.30 -8.88
N VAL A 22 0.60 0.91 -7.62
CA VAL A 22 1.26 -0.31 -7.16
C VAL A 22 0.25 -1.20 -6.47
N GLN A 23 0.44 -2.51 -6.60
CA GLN A 23 -0.44 -3.50 -6.02
C GLN A 23 0.36 -4.64 -5.40
N VAL A 24 -0.15 -5.16 -4.28
CA VAL A 24 0.38 -6.32 -3.58
C VAL A 24 -0.79 -7.23 -3.22
N ILE A 25 -0.64 -8.52 -3.52
CA ILE A 25 -1.58 -9.56 -3.08
C ILE A 25 -0.91 -10.33 -1.96
N ALA A 26 -1.47 -10.22 -0.76
CA ALA A 26 -0.99 -10.93 0.39
C ALA A 26 -1.94 -12.09 0.70
N THR A 27 -1.43 -13.31 0.58
CA THR A 27 -2.19 -14.53 0.90
C THR A 27 -2.02 -14.87 2.37
N PHE A 28 -3.13 -15.07 3.05
CA PHE A 28 -3.14 -15.32 4.49
C PHE A 28 -4.03 -16.52 4.78
N ASP A 29 -3.55 -17.43 5.63
CA ASP A 29 -4.45 -18.32 6.34
C ASP A 29 -5.21 -17.49 7.36
N ALA A 30 -6.44 -17.09 7.01
CA ALA A 30 -7.34 -16.45 7.96
C ALA A 30 -7.45 -17.35 9.19
N ASN A 31 -7.23 -16.78 10.38
CA ASN A 31 -7.48 -17.54 11.60
C ASN A 31 -8.97 -17.96 11.65
N ARG A 32 -9.34 -18.93 12.49
CA ARG A 32 -10.71 -19.46 12.57
C ARG A 32 -11.81 -18.40 12.86
N ARG A 33 -11.45 -17.14 13.13
CA ARG A 33 -12.35 -16.01 13.38
C ARG A 33 -12.39 -14.99 12.23
N GLY A 34 -11.73 -15.25 11.10
CA GLY A 34 -11.69 -14.34 9.95
C GLY A 34 -10.91 -13.05 10.20
N VAL A 35 -10.07 -13.01 11.25
CA VAL A 35 -9.25 -11.84 11.59
C VAL A 35 -7.88 -11.99 10.98
N ILE A 36 -7.44 -11.00 10.20
CA ILE A 36 -6.07 -10.92 9.69
C ILE A 36 -5.16 -10.51 10.85
N PRO A 37 -4.14 -11.30 11.21
CA PRO A 37 -3.13 -10.91 12.18
C PRO A 37 -2.46 -9.59 11.78
N SER A 38 -2.29 -8.67 12.73
CA SER A 38 -1.63 -7.37 12.50
C SER A 38 -0.23 -7.49 11.87
N ARG A 39 0.51 -8.56 12.22
CA ARG A 39 1.81 -8.88 11.62
C ARG A 39 1.73 -9.09 10.11
N GLN A 40 0.70 -9.78 9.64
CA GLN A 40 0.49 -10.09 8.23
C GLN A 40 0.10 -8.83 7.44
N ALA A 41 -0.77 -7.99 8.00
CA ALA A 41 -1.08 -6.69 7.43
C ALA A 41 0.17 -5.79 7.34
N ARG A 42 1.05 -5.81 8.34
CA ARG A 42 2.31 -5.05 8.32
C ARG A 42 3.23 -5.51 7.20
N ILE A 43 3.39 -6.82 7.02
CA ILE A 43 4.21 -7.39 5.94
C ILE A 43 3.68 -6.92 4.57
N ALA A 44 2.37 -6.97 4.35
CA ALA A 44 1.78 -6.52 3.09
C ALA A 44 2.01 -5.02 2.81
N LEU A 45 2.02 -4.18 3.84
CA LEU A 45 2.35 -2.75 3.71
C LEU A 45 3.84 -2.49 3.46
N GLU A 46 4.72 -3.30 4.06
CA GLU A 46 6.15 -3.29 3.78
C GLU A 46 6.42 -3.71 2.32
N GLU A 47 5.75 -4.75 1.82
CA GLU A 47 5.80 -5.18 0.43
C GLU A 47 5.26 -4.10 -0.52
N LEU A 48 4.16 -3.42 -0.15
CA LEU A 48 3.61 -2.31 -0.93
C LEU A 48 4.61 -1.16 -1.04
N SER A 49 5.34 -0.88 0.04
CA SER A 49 6.40 0.12 0.05
C SER A 49 7.59 -0.29 -0.81
N ALA A 50 7.97 -1.57 -0.79
CA ALA A 50 9.03 -2.11 -1.64
C ALA A 50 8.64 -2.01 -3.13
N ALA A 51 7.41 -2.38 -3.49
CA ALA A 51 6.89 -2.26 -4.85
C ALA A 51 6.86 -0.79 -5.34
N ALA A 52 6.46 0.15 -4.48
CA ALA A 52 6.52 1.59 -4.78
C ALA A 52 7.95 2.08 -4.98
N SER A 53 8.89 1.62 -4.16
CA SER A 53 10.31 1.94 -4.32
C SER A 53 10.86 1.38 -5.63
N GLU A 54 10.54 0.14 -5.98
CA GLU A 54 11.00 -0.48 -7.24
C GLU A 54 10.42 0.22 -8.46
N ALA A 55 9.11 0.47 -8.49
CA ALA A 55 8.42 1.15 -9.58
C ALA A 55 8.92 2.59 -9.81
N SER A 56 9.49 3.22 -8.79
CA SER A 56 10.00 4.60 -8.83
C SER A 56 11.52 4.70 -8.91
N ASN A 57 12.24 3.58 -9.04
CA ASN A 57 13.71 3.54 -8.93
C ASN A 57 14.24 4.17 -7.63
N GLY A 58 13.50 4.02 -6.53
CA GLY A 58 13.83 4.52 -5.20
C GLY A 58 13.42 5.98 -4.94
N GLU A 59 12.74 6.64 -5.88
CA GLU A 59 12.39 8.06 -5.75
C GLU A 59 11.08 8.29 -4.97
N ALA A 60 10.13 7.34 -4.98
CA ALA A 60 8.87 7.50 -4.28
C ALA A 60 9.08 7.46 -2.76
N ASN A 61 8.53 8.45 -2.06
CA ASN A 61 8.59 8.53 -0.59
C ASN A 61 7.22 8.30 0.06
N ALA A 62 6.15 8.19 -0.74
CA ALA A 62 4.79 7.95 -0.28
C ALA A 62 4.01 6.97 -1.18
N VAL A 63 3.05 6.29 -0.57
CA VAL A 63 1.95 5.58 -1.24
C VAL A 63 0.65 6.13 -0.67
N TYR A 64 -0.18 6.76 -1.50
CA TYR A 64 -1.44 7.36 -1.07
C TYR A 64 -2.66 6.69 -1.72
N GLY A 65 -3.85 6.95 -1.19
CA GLY A 65 -5.08 6.31 -1.64
C GLY A 65 -5.08 4.80 -1.42
N VAL A 66 -4.43 4.31 -0.35
CA VAL A 66 -4.29 2.88 -0.12
C VAL A 66 -5.65 2.25 0.20
N LYS A 67 -6.05 1.29 -0.64
CA LYS A 67 -7.28 0.50 -0.50
C LYS A 67 -6.93 -0.96 -0.28
N VAL A 68 -7.73 -1.59 0.57
CA VAL A 68 -7.57 -3.00 0.96
C VAL A 68 -8.86 -3.73 0.64
N SER A 69 -8.79 -4.79 -0.18
CA SER A 69 -9.95 -5.56 -0.61
C SER A 69 -9.72 -7.06 -0.40
N PRO A 70 -10.69 -7.81 0.14
CA PRO A 70 -10.60 -9.26 0.21
C PRO A 70 -10.71 -9.89 -1.18
N LEU A 71 -9.97 -10.95 -1.41
CA LEU A 71 -10.03 -11.78 -2.62
C LEU A 71 -10.78 -13.08 -2.34
N LEU A 72 -11.46 -13.60 -3.36
CA LEU A 72 -12.26 -14.85 -3.24
C LEU A 72 -11.42 -16.08 -2.88
N ASN A 73 -10.11 -16.03 -3.13
CA ASN A 73 -9.17 -17.10 -2.81
C ASN A 73 -8.59 -17.01 -1.38
N GLY A 74 -9.12 -16.13 -0.53
CA GLY A 74 -8.65 -15.95 0.85
C GLY A 74 -7.46 -15.00 1.01
N GLY A 75 -7.01 -14.35 -0.07
CA GLY A 75 -6.01 -13.28 -0.01
C GLY A 75 -6.60 -11.90 0.26
N MET A 76 -5.72 -10.93 0.46
CA MET A 76 -6.04 -9.51 0.53
C MET A 76 -5.25 -8.75 -0.52
N LEU A 77 -5.93 -7.92 -1.28
CA LEU A 77 -5.34 -7.02 -2.26
C LEU A 77 -5.14 -5.65 -1.63
N TYR A 78 -3.90 -5.17 -1.66
CA TYR A 78 -3.50 -3.82 -1.27
C TYR A 78 -3.14 -3.06 -2.53
N ILE A 79 -3.78 -1.93 -2.80
CA ILE A 79 -3.50 -1.06 -3.94
C ILE A 79 -3.27 0.35 -3.43
N GLY A 80 -2.31 1.07 -3.99
CA GLY A 80 -2.12 2.49 -3.76
C GLY A 80 -1.34 3.16 -4.88
N THR A 81 -1.20 4.48 -4.82
CA THR A 81 -0.48 5.27 -5.82
C THR A 81 0.87 5.70 -5.26
N ALA A 82 1.95 5.31 -5.92
CA ALA A 82 3.31 5.70 -5.55
C ALA A 82 3.59 7.14 -6.00
N ALA A 83 4.11 7.96 -5.10
CA ALA A 83 4.43 9.36 -5.35
C ALA A 83 5.62 9.88 -4.52
N THR A 84 6.18 10.99 -4.97
CA THR A 84 7.10 11.83 -4.19
C THR A 84 6.33 13.04 -3.68
N LEU A 85 6.31 13.20 -2.36
CA LEU A 85 5.70 14.33 -1.66
C LEU A 85 6.77 15.22 -1.02
N LYS A 86 6.49 16.52 -0.92
CA LYS A 86 7.32 17.52 -0.23
C LYS A 86 6.54 18.20 0.88
#